data_AF-A0A4Y2WXA3-F1
#
_entry.id   AF-A0A4Y2WXA3-F1
#
_cell.length_a   1.000
_cell.length_b   1.000
_cell.length_c   1.000
_cell.angle_alpha   90.00
_cell.angle_beta   90.00
_cell.angle_gamma   90.00
#
_symmetry.space_group_name_H-M   'P 1'
#
loop_
_entity.id
_entity.type
_entity.pdbx_description
1 polymer ?
#
loop_
_entity_poly.entity_id
_entity_poly.type
_entity_poly.pdbx_seq_one_letter_code
_entity_poly.pdbx_strand_id
1 'polypeptide(L)'
;MKHLNRKEKRAWIAFKKVCVNFLGNKKSDDYVAHVEELLSAYNAMRCNMSLKVHFLHSHLDFFPENLGAVSDEHGERFHQDIAQFERRFSGNRNASMLAE
;
A
#
# COMPACT_ATOMS: atom_id res chain seq x y z
N MET A 1 -4.49 25.31 9.07
CA MET A 1 -4.47 24.07 8.25
C MET A 1 -3.53 24.28 7.08
N LYS A 2 -2.56 23.38 6.84
CA LYS A 2 -1.70 23.49 5.64
C LYS A 2 -2.56 23.18 4.40
N HIS A 3 -2.61 24.10 3.44
CA HIS A 3 -3.24 23.85 2.15
C HIS A 3 -2.37 22.89 1.34
N LEU A 4 -2.93 21.72 0.98
CA LEU A 4 -2.28 20.80 0.06
C LEU A 4 -2.28 21.41 -1.34
N ASN A 5 -1.15 21.33 -2.03
CA ASN A 5 -1.07 21.68 -3.43
C ASN A 5 -1.84 20.64 -4.28
N ARG A 6 -2.03 20.94 -5.57
CA ARG A 6 -2.82 20.08 -6.47
C ARG A 6 -2.30 18.63 -6.53
N LYS A 7 -0.98 18.43 -6.53
CA LYS A 7 -0.37 17.10 -6.58
C LYS A 7 -0.55 16.34 -5.27
N GLU A 8 -0.30 17.02 -4.14
CA GLU A 8 -0.50 16.47 -2.81
C GLU A 8 -1.97 16.08 -2.56
N LYS A 9 -2.92 16.92 -3.00
CA LYS A 9 -4.35 16.62 -2.91
C LYS A 9 -4.72 15.39 -3.74
N ARG A 10 -4.15 15.25 -4.94
CA ARG A 10 -4.36 14.06 -5.79
C ARG A 10 -3.83 12.81 -5.11
N ALA A 11 -2.60 12.86 -4.59
CA ALA A 11 -2.00 11.73 -3.89
C ALA A 11 -2.78 11.34 -2.64
N TRP A 12 -3.26 12.30 -1.86
CA TRP A 12 -4.11 12.05 -0.70
C TRP A 12 -5.44 11.39 -1.08
N ILE A 13 -6.08 11.83 -2.16
CA ILE A 13 -7.32 11.23 -2.65
C ILE A 13 -7.07 9.79 -3.11
N ALA A 14 -6.00 9.53 -3.87
CA ALA A 14 -5.63 8.19 -4.31
C ALA A 14 -5.33 7.27 -3.12
N PHE A 15 -4.62 7.76 -2.10
CA PHE A 15 -4.33 7.00 -0.88
C PHE A 15 -5.62 6.58 -0.17
N LYS A 16 -6.56 7.52 0.02
CA LYS A 16 -7.86 7.19 0.64
C LYS A 16 -8.65 6.15 -0.15
N LYS A 17 -8.61 6.19 -1.49
CA LYS A 17 -9.26 5.17 -2.34
C LYS A 17 -8.67 3.79 -2.06
N VAL A 18 -7.34 3.67 -2.00
CA VAL A 18 -6.68 2.40 -1.66
C VAL A 18 -7.09 1.92 -0.25
N CYS A 19 -7.15 2.82 0.74
CA CYS A 19 -7.59 2.44 2.08
C CYS A 19 -9.02 1.89 2.11
N VAL A 20 -9.95 2.51 1.39
CA VAL A 20 -11.37 2.12 1.41
C VAL A 20 -11.65 0.89 0.55
N ASN A 21 -11.07 0.84 -0.64
CA ASN A 21 -11.42 -0.14 -1.67
C ASN A 21 -10.48 -1.35 -1.70
N PHE A 22 -9.36 -1.32 -0.99
CA PHE A 22 -8.43 -2.44 -0.94
C PHE A 22 -8.10 -2.86 0.49
N LEU A 23 -7.59 -1.93 1.30
CA LEU A 23 -7.11 -2.22 2.66
C LEU A 23 -8.22 -2.23 3.73
N GLY A 24 -9.46 -1.97 3.33
CA GLY A 24 -10.61 -1.91 4.22
C GLY A 24 -11.34 -3.25 4.36
N ASN A 25 -12.62 -3.17 4.72
CA ASN A 25 -13.48 -4.35 4.89
C ASN A 25 -13.82 -5.07 3.57
N LYS A 26 -13.60 -4.42 2.43
CA LYS A 26 -13.89 -4.99 1.12
C LYS A 26 -12.75 -4.68 0.16
N LYS A 27 -12.23 -5.73 -0.47
CA LYS A 27 -11.41 -5.65 -1.68
C LYS A 27 -12.34 -5.49 -2.89
N SER A 28 -12.29 -4.34 -3.55
CA SER A 28 -13.07 -4.06 -4.77
C SER A 28 -12.42 -4.73 -5.98
N ASP A 29 -13.16 -5.23 -6.96
CA ASP A 29 -12.59 -5.84 -8.17
C ASP A 29 -11.56 -4.93 -8.89
N ASP A 30 -11.74 -3.61 -8.81
CA ASP A 30 -10.86 -2.59 -9.41
C ASP A 30 -9.68 -2.16 -8.51
N TYR A 31 -9.34 -2.93 -7.48
CA TYR A 31 -8.31 -2.54 -6.49
C TYR A 31 -6.94 -2.26 -7.15
N VAL A 32 -6.60 -2.98 -8.24
CA VAL A 32 -5.35 -2.79 -8.99
C VAL A 32 -5.26 -1.37 -9.55
N ALA A 33 -6.33 -0.89 -10.19
CA ALA A 33 -6.38 0.44 -10.76
C ALA A 33 -6.23 1.54 -9.70
N HIS A 34 -6.77 1.31 -8.48
CA HIS A 34 -6.60 2.23 -7.37
C HIS A 34 -5.15 2.30 -6.87
N VAL A 35 -4.44 1.16 -6.84
CA VAL A 35 -3.02 1.13 -6.46
C VAL A 35 -2.16 1.78 -7.54
N GLU A 36 -2.42 1.52 -8.83
CA GLU A 36 -1.73 2.19 -9.94
C GLU A 36 -1.93 3.72 -9.92
N GLU A 37 -3.15 4.20 -9.59
CA GLU A 37 -3.44 5.63 -9.43
C GLU A 37 -2.61 6.25 -8.30
N LEU A 38 -2.42 5.54 -7.18
CA LEU A 38 -1.59 5.98 -6.06
C LEU A 38 -0.11 6.09 -6.47
N LEU A 39 0.42 5.07 -7.15
CA LEU A 39 1.81 5.05 -7.62
C LEU A 39 2.08 6.18 -8.63
N SER A 40 1.15 6.39 -9.57
CA SER A 40 1.21 7.49 -10.53
C SER A 40 1.25 8.85 -9.82
N ALA A 41 0.42 9.03 -8.78
CA ALA A 41 0.40 10.26 -8.00
C ALA A 41 1.70 10.49 -7.21
N TYR A 42 2.28 9.43 -6.63
CA TYR A 42 3.55 9.50 -5.89
C TYR A 42 4.72 9.81 -6.82
N ASN A 43 4.78 9.18 -7.99
CA ASN A 43 5.77 9.49 -9.01
C ASN A 43 5.66 10.94 -9.50
N ALA A 44 4.44 11.47 -9.69
CA ALA A 44 4.23 12.87 -10.07
C ALA A 44 4.68 13.89 -9.00
N MET A 45 4.72 13.46 -7.73
CA MET A 45 5.30 14.21 -6.61
C MET A 45 6.82 14.01 -6.46
N ARG A 46 7.43 13.11 -7.26
CA ARG A 46 8.83 12.68 -7.13
C ARG A 46 9.16 12.13 -5.74
N CYS A 47 8.19 11.47 -5.11
CA CYS A 47 8.40 10.82 -3.83
C CYS A 47 9.04 9.44 -4.05
N ASN A 48 10.03 9.10 -3.23
CA ASN A 48 10.54 7.73 -3.17
C ASN A 48 9.47 6.81 -2.58
N MET A 49 9.37 5.60 -3.12
CA MET A 49 8.46 4.59 -2.58
C MET A 49 9.03 4.04 -1.28
N SER A 50 8.21 3.99 -0.24
CA SER A 50 8.58 3.23 0.95
C SER A 50 8.50 1.73 0.66
N LEU A 51 9.25 0.93 1.42
CA LEU A 51 9.18 -0.53 1.36
C LEU A 51 7.74 -1.05 1.47
N LYS A 52 6.92 -0.37 2.28
CA LYS A 52 5.49 -0.66 2.45
C LYS A 52 4.69 -0.51 1.15
N VAL A 53 4.91 0.58 0.41
CA VAL A 53 4.23 0.82 -0.88
C VAL A 53 4.73 -0.15 -1.94
N HIS A 54 6.04 -0.45 -1.94
CA HIS A 54 6.62 -1.44 -2.84
C HIS A 54 6.06 -2.85 -2.58
N PHE A 55 5.96 -3.25 -1.31
CA PHE A 55 5.36 -4.52 -0.90
C PHE A 55 3.88 -4.60 -1.30
N LEU A 56 3.12 -3.54 -1.01
CA LEU A 56 1.71 -3.44 -1.40
C LEU A 56 1.52 -3.69 -2.90
N HIS A 57 2.30 -3.02 -3.75
CA HIS A 57 2.21 -3.16 -5.21
C HIS A 57 2.67 -4.54 -5.71
N SER A 58 3.74 -5.10 -5.13
CA SER A 58 4.33 -6.35 -5.62
C SER A 58 3.55 -7.59 -5.20
N HIS A 59 2.71 -7.48 -4.17
CA HIS A 59 2.02 -8.62 -3.55
C HIS A 59 0.52 -8.35 -3.33
N LEU A 60 -0.15 -7.73 -4.30
CA LEU A 60 -1.57 -7.41 -4.19
C LEU A 60 -2.48 -8.64 -4.03
N ASP A 61 -2.04 -9.77 -4.57
CA ASP A 61 -2.67 -11.10 -4.50
C ASP A 61 -2.49 -11.78 -3.13
N PHE A 62 -1.45 -11.41 -2.38
CA PHE A 62 -1.19 -11.92 -1.03
C PHE A 62 -2.23 -11.46 0.00
N PHE A 63 -2.88 -10.32 -0.24
CA PHE A 63 -3.86 -9.76 0.68
C PHE A 63 -5.22 -10.48 0.59
N PRO A 64 -5.78 -10.94 1.72
CA PRO A 64 -7.10 -11.55 1.77
C PRO A 64 -8.20 -10.59 1.31
N GLU A 65 -9.35 -11.14 0.95
CA GLU A 65 -10.50 -10.39 0.41
C GLU A 65 -11.10 -9.40 1.42
N ASN A 66 -10.94 -9.66 2.72
CA ASN A 66 -11.42 -8.81 3.80
C ASN A 66 -10.32 -8.58 4.84
N LEU A 67 -9.72 -7.39 4.81
CA LEU A 67 -8.64 -7.00 5.71
C LEU A 67 -9.13 -6.39 7.02
N GLY A 68 -10.31 -5.76 7.01
CA GLY A 68 -10.85 -5.09 8.19
C GLY A 68 -11.78 -5.95 9.08
N ALA A 69 -12.19 -7.15 8.67
CA ALA A 69 -12.96 -8.06 9.54
C ALA A 69 -12.13 -8.74 10.65
N VAL A 70 -10.80 -8.66 10.59
CA VAL A 70 -9.90 -9.39 11.51
C VAL A 70 -9.04 -8.44 12.35
N SER A 71 -9.21 -7.12 12.22
CA SER A 71 -8.46 -6.11 12.98
C SER A 71 -9.26 -4.81 13.09
N ASP A 72 -9.36 -4.25 14.31
CA ASP A 72 -10.08 -2.99 14.56
C ASP A 72 -9.41 -1.75 13.91
N GLU A 73 -8.17 -1.87 13.42
CA GLU A 73 -7.40 -0.75 12.85
C GLU A 73 -6.79 -1.11 11.48
N HIS A 74 -7.09 -0.29 10.46
CA HIS A 74 -6.62 -0.45 9.07
C HIS A 74 -5.10 -0.58 8.92
N GLY A 75 -4.32 -0.07 9.88
CA GLY A 75 -2.85 -0.11 9.85
C GLY A 75 -2.23 -1.37 10.46
N GLU A 76 -2.88 -1.98 11.45
CA GLU A 76 -2.30 -3.05 12.25
C GLU A 76 -2.19 -4.36 11.47
N ARG A 77 -3.21 -4.69 10.66
CA ARG A 77 -3.12 -5.89 9.82
C ARG A 77 -2.03 -5.76 8.76
N PHE A 78 -1.95 -4.60 8.11
CA PHE A 78 -0.91 -4.33 7.12
C PHE A 78 0.50 -4.42 7.75
N HIS A 79 0.66 -3.96 8.99
CA HIS A 79 1.89 -4.14 9.75
C HIS A 79 2.19 -5.61 10.07
N GLN A 80 1.19 -6.41 10.44
CA GLN A 80 1.36 -7.84 10.70
C GLN A 80 1.73 -8.62 9.42
N ASP A 81 1.08 -8.32 8.29
CA ASP A 81 1.35 -8.98 7.01
C ASP A 81 2.77 -8.66 6.53
N ILE A 82 3.21 -7.40 6.65
CA ILE A 82 4.60 -7.01 6.37
C ILE A 82 5.56 -7.70 7.35
N ALA A 83 5.28 -7.71 8.65
CA ALA A 83 6.14 -8.35 9.64
C ALA A 83 6.24 -9.88 9.42
N GLN A 84 5.19 -10.51 8.89
CA GLN A 84 5.21 -11.91 8.49
C GLN A 84 6.05 -12.11 7.22
N PHE A 85 5.90 -11.23 6.23
CA PHE A 85 6.72 -11.24 5.02
C PHE A 85 8.20 -11.03 5.37
N GLU A 86 8.54 -9.99 6.12
CA GLU A 86 9.89 -9.72 6.61
C GLU A 86 10.44 -10.92 7.36
N ARG A 87 9.67 -11.60 8.22
CA ARG A 87 10.11 -12.85 8.88
C ARG A 87 10.36 -14.02 7.92
N ARG A 88 9.56 -14.14 6.85
CA ARG A 88 9.74 -15.18 5.83
C ARG A 88 10.98 -14.93 4.95
N PHE A 89 11.35 -13.67 4.75
CA PHE A 89 12.46 -13.28 3.87
C PHE A 89 13.72 -12.78 4.59
N SER A 90 13.69 -12.58 5.91
CA SER A 90 14.83 -12.10 6.71
C SER A 90 16.00 -13.09 6.78
N GLY A 91 15.76 -14.38 6.51
CA GLY A 91 16.81 -15.40 6.37
C GLY A 91 17.35 -15.55 4.94
N ASN A 92 16.75 -14.88 3.95
CA ASN A 92 17.07 -15.02 2.53
C ASN A 92 17.18 -13.65 1.88
N ARG A 93 18.04 -12.78 2.46
CA ARG A 93 18.34 -11.43 1.93
C ARG A 93 19.00 -11.54 0.56
N ASN A 94 18.20 -11.70 -0.49
CA ASN A 94 18.63 -11.44 -1.84
C ASN A 94 18.77 -9.92 -2.00
N ALA A 95 19.91 -9.47 -2.52
CA ALA A 95 20.19 -8.06 -2.81
C ALA A 95 19.14 -7.41 -3.73
N SER A 96 18.28 -8.20 -4.38
CA SER A 96 17.15 -7.76 -5.21
C SER A 96 15.98 -7.14 -4.43
N MET A 97 15.94 -7.24 -3.09
CA MET A 97 14.93 -6.54 -2.27
C MET A 97 15.27 -5.07 -2.01
N LEU A 98 16.42 -4.60 -2.48
CA LEU A 98 16.69 -3.17 -2.63
C LEU A 98 16.06 -2.73 -3.95
N ALA A 99 14.84 -2.23 -3.88
CA ALA A 99 14.27 -1.48 -5.00
C ALA A 99 15.09 -0.19 -5.16
N GLU A 100 15.69 -0.01 -6.34
CA GLU A 100 16.35 1.25 -6.76
C GLU A 100 15.35 2.42 -6.84
#